data_AF-A0A356REQ6-F1
#
_entry.id   AF-A0A356REQ6-F1
#
_cell.length_a   1.000
_cell.length_b   1.000
_cell.length_c   1.000
_cell.angle_alpha   90.00
_cell.angle_beta   90.00
_cell.angle_gamma   90.00
#
_symmetry.space_group_name_H-M   'P 1'
#
loop_
_entity.id
_entity.type
_entity.pdbx_description
1 polymer ?
#
loop_
_entity_poly.entity_id
_entity_poly.type
_entity_poly.pdbx_seq_one_letter_code
_entity_poly.pdbx_strand_id
1 'polypeptide(L)' 'MYLEEKRSVGMLDKNPQRFLIIDDDPDDVELASEALWQRWPDSIIEGVGTAEAGLEKVRASCWSLILLDYKLP' A
#
# COMPACT_ATOMS: atom_id res chain seq x y z
N MET A 1 -27.51 24.66 -1.79
CA MET A 1 -27.73 23.30 -2.31
C MET A 1 -26.38 22.81 -2.80
N TYR A 2 -25.55 22.26 -1.90
CA TYR A 2 -24.29 21.64 -2.26
C TYR A 2 -24.57 20.16 -2.49
N LEU A 3 -24.45 19.72 -3.74
CA LEU A 3 -24.41 18.31 -4.06
C LEU A 3 -23.04 17.81 -3.61
N GLU A 4 -22.98 17.13 -2.48
CA GLU A 4 -21.84 16.26 -2.19
C GLU A 4 -21.88 15.14 -3.23
N GLU A 5 -21.06 15.31 -4.26
CA GLU A 5 -20.68 14.24 -5.15
C GLU A 5 -19.97 13.20 -4.30
N LYS A 6 -20.73 12.23 -3.79
CA LYS A 6 -20.18 11.01 -3.21
C LYS A 6 -19.34 10.37 -4.30
N ARG A 7 -18.05 10.70 -4.33
CA ARG A 7 -17.05 9.85 -4.96
C ARG A 7 -17.24 8.51 -4.28
N SER A 8 -17.90 7.59 -4.98
CA SER A 8 -17.75 6.19 -4.67
C SER A 8 -16.25 5.99 -4.62
N VAL A 9 -15.72 5.70 -3.42
CA VAL A 9 -14.45 5.01 -3.31
C VAL A 9 -14.67 3.81 -4.19
N GLY A 10 -14.12 3.87 -5.42
CA GLY A 10 -14.28 2.81 -6.39
C GLY A 10 -13.97 1.55 -5.62
N MET A 11 -14.91 0.59 -5.60
CA MET A 11 -14.63 -0.73 -5.06
C MET A 11 -13.26 -1.09 -5.61
N LEU A 12 -12.27 -1.24 -4.73
CA LEU A 12 -10.92 -1.69 -5.09
C LEU A 12 -11.11 -2.70 -6.21
N ASP A 13 -10.45 -2.46 -7.34
CA ASP A 13 -10.44 -3.42 -8.45
C ASP A 13 -10.37 -4.80 -7.80
N LYS A 14 -11.29 -5.71 -8.17
CA LYS A 14 -11.48 -6.98 -7.44
C LYS A 14 -10.18 -7.79 -7.26
N ASN A 15 -9.11 -7.38 -7.95
CA ASN A 15 -7.74 -7.78 -7.75
C ASN A 15 -6.81 -6.53 -7.62
N PRO A 16 -6.51 -6.03 -6.41
CA PRO A 16 -5.47 -5.01 -6.20
C PRO A 16 -4.13 -5.51 -6.75
N GLN A 17 -3.53 -4.75 -7.67
CA GLN A 17 -2.33 -5.19 -8.39
C GLN A 17 -1.03 -4.72 -7.75
N ARG A 18 -1.06 -3.69 -6.91
CA ARG A 18 0.15 -3.05 -6.37
C ARG A 18 -0.01 -2.62 -4.91
N PHE A 19 0.85 -3.16 -4.06
CA PHE A 19 0.95 -2.84 -2.63
C PHE A 19 2.29 -2.21 -2.31
N LEU A 20 2.27 -1.16 -1.49
CA LEU A 20 3.46 -0.59 -0.88
C LEU A 20 3.40 -0.79 0.62
N ILE A 21 4.46 -1.34 1.21
CA ILE A 21 4.65 -1.45 2.66
C ILE A 21 5.76 -0.47 3.04
N ILE A 22 5.50 0.40 4.01
CA ILE A 22 6.46 1.36 4.56
C ILE A 22 6.62 1.03 6.03
N ASP A 23 7.65 0.26 6.36
CA ASP A 23 7.90 -0.29 7.69
C ASP A 23 9.41 -0.55 7.84
N ASP A 24 10.02 -0.12 8.95
CA ASP A 24 11.44 -0.26 9.21
C ASP A 24 11.82 -1.62 9.80
N ASP A 25 10.84 -2.41 10.26
CA ASP A 25 11.05 -3.78 10.70
C ASP A 25 10.94 -4.75 9.51
N PRO A 26 12.05 -5.41 9.10
CA PRO A 26 12.03 -6.33 7.97
C PRO A 26 11.16 -7.58 8.23
N ASP A 27 10.98 -8.01 9.48
CA ASP A 27 10.18 -9.19 9.82
C ASP A 27 8.68 -8.89 9.61
N ASP A 28 8.23 -7.69 9.97
CA ASP A 28 6.86 -7.23 9.75
C ASP A 28 6.57 -7.03 8.25
N VAL A 29 7.54 -6.52 7.47
CA VAL A 29 7.43 -6.42 6.01
C VAL A 29 7.26 -7.81 5.38
N GLU A 30 8.04 -8.81 5.79
CA GLU A 30 7.96 -10.17 5.25
C GLU A 30 6.60 -10.80 5.57
N LEU A 31 6.17 -10.75 6.84
CA LEU A 31 4.88 -11.27 7.29
C LEU A 31 3.70 -10.64 6.55
N ALA A 32 3.69 -9.31 6.41
CA ALA A 32 2.64 -8.61 5.68
C ALA A 32 2.66 -8.97 4.19
N SER A 33 3.83 -9.08 3.59
CA SER A 33 3.99 -9.47 2.19
C SER A 33 3.45 -10.87 1.92
N GLU A 34 3.78 -11.84 2.77
CA GLU A 34 3.25 -13.21 2.67
C GLU A 34 1.72 -13.24 2.76
N ALA A 35 1.15 -12.51 3.73
CA ALA A 35 -0.30 -12.45 3.92
C ALA A 35 -1.02 -11.84 2.70
N LEU A 36 -0.46 -10.77 2.12
CA LEU A 36 -0.98 -10.15 0.91
C LEU A 36 -0.86 -11.09 -0.29
N TRP A 37 0.28 -11.75 -0.47
CA TRP A 37 0.52 -12.66 -1.58
C TRP A 37 -0.39 -13.89 -1.54
N GLN A 38 -0.65 -14.46 -0.35
CA GLN A 38 -1.61 -15.55 -0.18
C GLN A 38 -3.03 -15.16 -0.62
N ARG A 39 -3.42 -13.89 -0.42
CA ARG A 39 -4.76 -13.40 -0.80
C ARG A 39 -4.82 -12.97 -2.27
N TRP A 40 -3.74 -12.40 -2.79
CA TRP A 40 -3.59 -11.85 -4.14
C TRP A 40 -2.24 -12.27 -4.76
N PRO A 41 -2.15 -13.51 -5.30
CA PRO A 41 -0.88 -14.08 -5.77
C PRO A 41 -0.23 -13.36 -6.95
N ASP A 42 -1.03 -12.64 -7.74
CA ASP A 42 -0.57 -11.88 -8.91
C ASP A 42 -0.23 -10.41 -8.58
N SER A 43 -0.27 -10.03 -7.30
CA SER A 43 0.03 -8.67 -6.87
C SER A 43 1.54 -8.40 -6.82
N ILE A 44 1.91 -7.16 -7.14
CA ILE A 44 3.26 -6.64 -6.94
C ILE A 44 3.29 -6.02 -5.55
N ILE A 45 4.21 -6.48 -4.71
CA ILE A 45 4.39 -5.97 -3.34
C ILE A 45 5.80 -5.39 -3.27
N GLU A 46 5.92 -4.14 -2.85
CA GLU A 46 7.20 -3.46 -2.61
C GLU A 46 7.28 -2.98 -1.15
N GLY A 47 8.42 -3.18 -0.50
CA GLY A 47 8.70 -2.74 0.87
C GLY A 47 9.81 -1.68 0.92
N VAL A 48 9.68 -0.68 1.79
CA VAL A 48 10.71 0.34 2.07
C VAL A 48 10.75 0.67 3.56
N GLY A 49 11.95 0.94 4.09
CA GLY A 49 12.17 1.10 5.54
C GLY A 49 12.14 2.52 6.09
N THR A 50 11.84 3.53 5.27
CA THR A 50 11.78 4.93 5.74
C THR A 50 10.62 5.69 5.12
N ALA A 51 10.17 6.74 5.82
CA ALA A 51 9.11 7.61 5.34
C ALA A 51 9.50 8.34 4.04
N GLU A 52 10.76 8.75 3.90
CA GLU A 52 11.27 9.42 2.71
C GLU A 52 11.21 8.50 1.49
N ALA A 53 11.71 7.27 1.62
CA ALA A 53 11.66 6.29 0.54
C ALA A 53 10.21 5.94 0.17
N GLY A 54 9.33 5.82 1.16
CA GLY A 54 7.89 5.63 0.97
C GLY A 54 7.26 6.78 0.18
N LEU A 55 7.58 8.02 0.56
CA LEU A 55 7.06 9.21 -0.11
C LEU A 55 7.57 9.32 -1.56
N GLU A 56 8.82 8.97 -1.82
CA GLU A 56 9.37 8.90 -3.19
C GLU A 56 8.61 7.87 -4.05
N LYS A 57 8.33 6.68 -3.52
CA LYS A 57 7.54 5.63 -4.20
C LYS A 57 6.10 6.07 -4.47
N VAL A 58 5.47 6.77 -3.53
CA VAL A 58 4.11 7.31 -3.71
C VAL A 58 4.07 8.41 -4.77
N ARG A 59 5.10 9.25 -4.86
CA ARG A 59 5.19 10.28 -5.91
C ARG A 59 5.46 9.71 -7.29
N ALA A 60 6.20 8.61 -7.37
CA ALA A 60 6.62 8.01 -8.62
C ALA A 60 5.57 7.08 -9.27
N SER A 61 4.59 6.57 -8.52
CA SER A 61 3.64 5.57 -9.02
C SER A 61 2.34 5.52 -8.20
N CYS A 62 1.31 4.94 -8.82
CA CYS A 62 0.04 4.66 -8.15
C CYS A 62 0.09 3.29 -7.44
N TRP A 63 -0.53 3.25 -6.27
CA TRP A 63 -0.64 2.06 -5.42
C TRP A 63 -2.11 1.78 -5.15
N SER A 64 -2.50 0.49 -5.15
CA SER A 64 -3.87 0.09 -4.80
C SER A 64 -4.11 0.25 -3.30
N LEU A 65 -3.08 -0.02 -2.50
CA LEU A 65 -3.09 0.13 -1.05
C LEU A 65 -1.66 0.38 -0.55
N ILE A 66 -1.56 1.19 0.51
CA ILE A 66 -0.31 1.47 1.22
C ILE A 66 -0.51 1.03 2.67
N LEU A 67 0.36 0.14 3.16
CA LEU A 67 0.53 -0.13 4.57
C LEU A 67 1.66 0.76 5.06
N LEU A 68 1.40 1.55 6.09
CA LEU A 68 2.35 2.52 6.62
C LEU A 68 2.43 2.32 8.12
N ASP A 69 3.60 1.95 8.61
CA ASP A 69 3.87 2.03 10.03
C ASP A 69 3.87 3.48 10.49
N TYR A 70 3.27 3.71 11.65
CA TYR A 70 3.16 5.04 12.23
C TYR A 70 4.50 5.52 12.78
N LYS A 71 5.38 4.60 13.19
CA LYS A 71 6.59 4.91 13.93
C LYS A 71 7.84 4.48 13.17
N LEU A 72 8.10 5.21 12.09
CA LEU A 72 9.33 5.11 11.33
C LEU A 72 10.46 5.95 11.94
N PRO A 73 11.73 5.60 11.66
CA PRO A 73 12.91 6.35 12.09
C PRO A 73 12.99 7.78 11.53
#